data_AF-A0A7V7WGG5-F1
#
_entry.id   AF-A0A7V7WGG5-F1
#
_cell.length_a   1.000
_cell.length_b   1.000
_cell.length_c   1.000
_cell.angle_alpha   90.00
_cell.angle_beta   90.00
_cell.angle_gamma   90.00
#
_symmetry.space_group_name_H-M   'P 1'
#
loop_
_entity.id
_entity.type
_entity.pdbx_description
1 polymer ?
#
loop_
_entity_poly.entity_id
_entity_poly.type
_entity_poly.pdbx_seq_one_letter_code
_entity_poly.pdbx_strand_id
1 'polypeptide(L)' 'MTRETIAQEEWKGYQVSLYKTRLADGRQRFMAEALLEDGDKFLVDHWNLSSLQRIIKELMPVVQMAKAWHNGSLRTVN' A
#
# COMPACT_ATOMS: atom_id res chain seq x y z
N MET A 1 11.72 -2.56 17.92
CA MET A 1 11.42 -2.51 16.47
C MET A 1 11.65 -1.08 16.02
N THR A 2 12.36 -0.85 14.91
CA THR A 2 12.56 0.50 14.34
C THR A 2 12.04 0.53 12.92
N ARG A 3 11.36 1.62 12.55
CA ARG A 3 10.79 1.84 11.20
C ARG A 3 11.46 3.06 10.57
N GLU A 4 11.97 2.88 9.37
CA GLU A 4 12.62 3.92 8.58
C GLU A 4 11.89 4.07 7.25
N THR A 5 11.60 5.31 6.85
CA THR A 5 11.00 5.59 5.53
C THR A 5 12.05 5.41 4.44
N ILE A 6 11.75 4.60 3.44
CA ILE A 6 12.63 4.34 2.29
C ILE A 6 12.21 5.22 1.10
N ALA A 7 10.91 5.33 0.86
CA ALA A 7 10.35 6.08 -0.26
C ALA A 7 8.93 6.56 0.06
N GLN A 8 8.53 7.64 -0.61
CA GLN A 8 7.14 8.09 -0.66
C GLN A 8 6.82 8.39 -2.11
N GLU A 9 5.76 7.78 -2.62
CA GLU A 9 5.38 7.82 -4.03
C GLU A 9 3.88 8.07 -4.15
N GLU A 10 3.46 8.82 -5.16
CA GLU A 10 2.05 8.95 -5.52
C GLU A 10 1.77 8.07 -6.73
N TRP A 11 0.84 7.12 -6.59
CA TRP A 11 0.46 6.21 -7.65
C TRP A 11 -1.06 6.32 -7.88
N LYS A 12 -1.49 6.71 -9.08
CA LYS A 12 -2.91 6.62 -9.53
C LYS A 12 -3.95 7.08 -8.47
N GLY A 13 -3.73 8.25 -7.85
CA GLY A 13 -4.65 8.85 -6.88
C GLY A 13 -4.48 8.37 -5.43
N TYR A 14 -3.45 7.60 -5.09
CA TYR A 14 -3.14 7.25 -3.70
C TYR A 14 -1.67 7.50 -3.37
N GLN A 15 -1.42 7.91 -2.12
CA GLN A 15 -0.06 8.13 -1.62
C GLN A 15 0.44 6.85 -0.97
N VAL A 16 1.58 6.33 -1.43
CA VAL A 16 2.25 5.17 -0.85
C VAL A 16 3.49 5.62 -0.08
N SER A 17 3.62 5.20 1.16
CA SER A 17 4.85 5.29 1.94
C SER A 17 5.45 3.90 2.13
N LEU A 18 6.71 3.71 1.71
CA LEU A 18 7.46 2.47 1.87
C LEU A 18 8.41 2.58 3.06
N TYR A 19 8.46 1.54 3.88
CA TYR A 19 9.24 1.48 5.09
C TYR A 19 10.12 0.25 5.16
N LYS A 20 11.30 0.42 5.77
CA LYS A 20 12.17 -0.66 6.24
C LYS A 20 11.97 -0.80 7.73
N THR A 21 11.62 -2.00 8.17
CA THR A 21 11.39 -2.30 9.57
C THR A 21 12.43 -3.29 10.06
N ARG A 22 13.21 -2.91 11.07
CA ARG A 22 14.11 -3.82 11.78
C ARG A 22 13.38 -4.46 12.96
N LEU A 23 13.30 -5.79 12.91
CA LEU A 23 12.68 -6.62 13.94
C LEU A 23 13.61 -6.80 15.15
N ALA A 24 13.05 -7.25 16.27
CA ALA A 24 13.80 -7.50 17.50
C ALA A 24 14.83 -8.63 17.33
N ASP A 25 14.56 -9.59 16.44
CA ASP A 25 15.47 -10.69 16.09
C ASP A 25 16.57 -10.30 15.08
N GLY A 26 16.67 -9.01 14.75
CA GLY A 26 17.65 -8.48 13.81
C GLY A 26 17.28 -8.62 12.33
N ARG A 27 16.20 -9.35 12.00
CA ARG A 27 15.72 -9.45 10.61
C ARG A 27 15.11 -8.14 10.13
N GLN A 28 15.03 -8.01 8.81
CA GLN A 28 14.45 -6.84 8.15
C GLN A 28 13.16 -7.26 7.43
N ARG A 29 12.10 -6.45 7.58
CA ARG A 29 10.87 -6.53 6.79
C ARG A 29 10.66 -5.21 6.05
N PHE A 30 9.96 -5.26 4.94
CA PHE A 30 9.47 -4.10 4.23
C PHE A 30 7.98 -3.96 4.48
N MET A 31 7.50 -2.72 4.58
CA MET A 31 6.10 -2.42 4.77
C MET A 31 5.71 -1.28 3.84
N ALA A 32 4.48 -1.28 3.37
CA ALA A 32 3.90 -0.17 2.65
C ALA A 32 2.60 0.26 3.30
N GLU A 33 2.41 1.57 3.37
CA GLU A 33 1.15 2.22 3.72
C GLU A 33 0.65 2.95 2.48
N ALA A 34 -0.49 2.52 1.93
CA ALA A 34 -1.19 3.24 0.88
C ALA A 34 -2.36 4.01 1.50
N LEU A 35 -2.37 5.33 1.32
CA LEU A 35 -3.43 6.25 1.73
C LEU A 35 -4.33 6.54 0.53
N LEU A 36 -5.59 6.11 0.64
CA LEU A 36 -6.63 6.34 -0.37
C LEU A 36 -7.20 7.76 -0.23
N GLU A 37 -7.86 8.26 -1.28
CA GLU A 37 -8.35 9.66 -1.37
C GLU A 37 -9.33 10.04 -0.25
N ASP A 38 -10.12 9.09 0.23
CA ASP A 38 -11.08 9.27 1.32
C ASP A 38 -10.47 9.09 2.72
N GLY A 39 -9.14 8.95 2.80
CA GLY A 39 -8.38 8.90 4.04
C GLY A 39 -8.17 7.50 4.61
N ASP A 40 -8.73 6.45 4.00
CA ASP A 40 -8.47 5.09 4.46
C ASP A 40 -7.05 4.64 4.14
N LYS A 41 -6.56 3.73 4.97
CA LYS A 41 -5.20 3.21 4.89
C LYS A 41 -5.21 1.73 4.60
N PHE A 42 -4.33 1.31 3.69
CA PHE A 42 -4.05 -0.08 3.40
C PHE A 42 -2.59 -0.38 3.73
N LEU A 43 -2.36 -1.44 4.52
CA LEU A 43 -1.04 -1.84 4.97
C LEU A 43 -0.68 -3.21 4.40
N VAL A 44 0.49 -3.32 3.79
CA VAL A 44 1.07 -4.59 3.34
C VAL A 44 2.49 -4.69 3.83
N ASP A 45 2.88 -5.86 4.27
CA ASP A 45 4.25 -6.13 4.65
C ASP A 45 4.80 -7.38 3.96
N HIS A 46 6.09 -7.37 3.67
CA HIS A 46 6.75 -8.44 2.93
C HIS A 46 8.25 -8.47 3.23
N TRP A 47 8.89 -9.62 3.08
CA TRP A 47 10.33 -9.79 3.35
C TRP A 47 11.24 -9.24 2.23
N ASN A 48 10.67 -9.01 1.05
CA ASN A 48 11.38 -8.53 -0.14
C ASN A 48 10.70 -7.27 -0.68
N LEU A 49 11.49 -6.20 -0.89
CA LEU A 49 11.01 -4.90 -1.35
C LEU A 49 10.44 -4.93 -2.76
N SER A 50 11.10 -5.59 -3.70
CA SER A 50 10.63 -5.68 -5.10
C SER A 50 9.30 -6.43 -5.18
N SER A 51 9.17 -7.54 -4.42
CA SER A 51 7.90 -8.26 -4.30
C SER A 51 6.82 -7.40 -3.66
N LEU A 52 7.14 -6.65 -2.60
CA LEU A 52 6.20 -5.73 -1.95
C LEU A 52 5.66 -4.69 -2.94
N GLN A 53 6.56 -4.02 -3.67
CA GLN A 53 6.19 -3.02 -4.67
C GLN A 53 5.30 -3.62 -5.76
N ARG A 54 5.61 -4.83 -6.23
CA ARG A 54 4.76 -5.56 -7.19
C ARG A 54 3.37 -5.85 -6.61
N ILE A 55 3.31 -6.43 -5.40
CA ILE A 55 2.05 -6.77 -4.72
C ILE A 55 1.15 -5.54 -4.60
N ILE A 56 1.68 -4.40 -4.16
CA ILE A 56 0.87 -3.18 -4.00
C ILE A 56 0.39 -2.67 -5.36
N LYS A 57 1.27 -2.61 -6.36
CA LYS A 57 0.88 -2.17 -7.71
C LYS A 57 -0.23 -3.03 -8.32
N GLU A 58 -0.23 -4.33 -8.04
CA GLU A 58 -1.25 -5.27 -8.51
C GLU A 58 -2.54 -5.22 -7.67
N LEU A 59 -2.45 -5.09 -6.35
CA LEU A 59 -3.61 -5.09 -5.45
C LEU A 59 -4.37 -3.76 -5.40
N MET A 60 -3.69 -2.63 -5.56
CA MET A 60 -4.32 -1.30 -5.39
C MET A 60 -5.50 -1.03 -6.30
N PRO A 61 -5.46 -1.36 -7.61
CA PRO A 61 -6.63 -1.22 -8.46
C PRO A 61 -7.83 -2.04 -7.95
N VAL A 62 -7.57 -3.24 -7.40
CA VAL A 62 -8.62 -4.11 -6.85
C VAL A 62 -9.20 -3.52 -5.57
N VAL A 63 -8.36 -3.00 -4.68
CA VAL A 63 -8.81 -2.33 -3.43
C VAL A 63 -9.65 -1.09 -3.76
N GLN A 64 -9.22 -0.26 -4.71
CA GLN A 64 -9.98 0.89 -5.17
C GLN A 64 -11.34 0.48 -5.76
N MET A 65 -11.37 -0.56 -6.59
CA MET A 65 -12.60 -1.07 -7.20
C MET A 65 -13.57 -1.65 -6.14
N ALA A 66 -13.06 -2.49 -5.22
CA ALA A 66 -13.85 -3.06 -4.14
C ALA A 66 -14.46 -1.97 -3.26
N LYS A 67 -13.71 -0.90 -3.02
CA LYS A 67 -14.17 0.25 -2.26
C LYS A 67 -15.21 1.09 -3.00
N ALA A 68 -14.99 1.38 -4.28
CA ALA A 68 -15.96 2.06 -5.11
C ALA A 68 -17.29 1.30 -5.17
N TRP A 69 -17.24 -0.03 -5.20
CA TRP A 69 -18.41 -0.89 -5.08
C TRP A 69 -19.07 -0.77 -3.70
N HIS A 70 -18.31 -0.90 -2.61
CA HIS A 70 -18.83 -0.80 -1.25
C HIS A 70 -19.55 0.53 -0.99
N ASN A 71 -18.97 1.64 -1.48
CA ASN A 71 -19.51 2.99 -1.32
C ASN A 71 -20.65 3.32 -2.31
N GLY A 72 -21.16 2.33 -3.06
CA GLY A 72 -22.26 2.49 -4.00
C GLY A 72 -21.95 3.39 -5.20
N SER A 73 -20.66 3.66 -5.48
CA SER A 73 -20.21 4.61 -6.52
C SER A 73 -19.69 3.92 -7.79
N LEU A 74 -20.17 2.72 -8.11
CA LEU A 74 -20.02 2.14 -9.45
C LEU A 74 -20.87 2.93 -10.45
N ARG A 75 -20.44 4.15 -10.77
CA ARG A 75 -20.77 4.73 -12.06
C ARG A 75 -19.96 3.93 -13.06
N THR A 76 -20.63 3.03 -13.78
CA THR A 76 -20.09 2.27 -14.90
C THR A 76 -19.28 3.22 -15.78
N VAL A 77 -17.95 3.07 -15.75
CA VAL A 77 -17.06 3.74 -16.69
C VAL A 77 -17.16 2.91 -17.96
N ASN A 78 -17.92 3.42 -18.93
CA ASN A 78 -17.87 2.94 -20.32
C ASN A 78 -16.58 3.44 -20.98
#